data_AF-A0A6J4T2D5-F1
#
_entry.id   AF-A0A6J4T2D5-F1
#
_cell.length_a   1.000
_cell.length_b   1.000
_cell.length_c   1.000
_cell.angle_alpha   90.00
_cell.angle_beta   90.00
_cell.angle_gamma   90.00
#
_symmetry.space_group_name_H-M   'P 1'
#
loop_
_entity.id
_entity.type
_entity.pdbx_description
1 polymer ?
#
loop_
_entity_poly.entity_id
_entity_poly.type
_entity_poly.pdbx_seq_one_letter_code
_entity_poly.pdbx_strand_id
1 'polypeptide(L)'
;MSGSGRPRLHRRVRVGAALVLAVGALASLALEEDAPAQGGRAGLEQARPGGPSADEQPTAGPVERPAPGLEPGDPAMVAQGRRLFVDGCSSCHGPDARGVRGRGPSLRGVGAAAADFYLGTGRMPIDDPDDEPIRAKSPYDPEQRRALVAYVAQFGGPPIPKVDPAKGTLSQGLELFTEHCASCHQVAGRGGMLTGAVVPDLQESEPETVAEAIEVGPYLMPNFRGQFDQKELDSIASYVEYTKELEDRGGWGIGNIGPVPEGMVAWLLAGGALLLTIRLIGKRTPT
;
A
#
# COMPACT_ATOMS: atom_id res chain seq x y z
N MET A 1 10.09 52.13 -70.81
CA MET A 1 10.93 52.22 -69.59
C MET A 1 10.01 52.56 -68.42
N SER A 2 10.36 52.06 -67.23
CA SER A 2 9.74 52.28 -65.90
C SER A 2 8.69 51.26 -65.47
N GLY A 3 9.09 50.42 -64.51
CA GLY A 3 8.39 49.23 -64.02
C GLY A 3 7.58 49.45 -62.75
N SER A 4 6.70 48.49 -62.49
CA SER A 4 5.91 48.38 -61.26
C SER A 4 6.61 47.46 -60.24
N GLY A 5 6.80 47.96 -59.02
CA GLY A 5 7.33 47.21 -57.89
C GLY A 5 6.20 46.65 -57.02
N ARG A 6 6.21 45.35 -56.74
CA ARG A 6 5.41 44.72 -55.67
C ARG A 6 6.31 44.39 -54.47
N PRO A 7 5.84 44.57 -53.22
CA PRO A 7 6.63 44.32 -52.02
C PRO A 7 6.78 42.81 -51.75
N ARG A 8 8.00 42.38 -51.43
CA ARG A 8 8.32 41.01 -51.02
C ARG A 8 7.97 40.83 -49.54
N LEU A 9 6.87 40.14 -49.24
CA LEU A 9 6.54 39.71 -47.88
C LEU A 9 7.44 38.54 -47.46
N HIS A 10 8.04 38.65 -46.27
CA HIS A 10 9.14 37.83 -45.78
C HIS A 10 8.82 36.33 -45.64
N ARG A 11 9.65 35.51 -46.29
CA ARG A 11 9.72 34.03 -46.23
C ARG A 11 9.98 33.45 -44.82
N ARG A 12 10.24 34.30 -43.81
CA ARG A 12 10.64 33.88 -42.45
C ARG A 12 9.48 33.47 -41.54
N VAL A 13 8.24 33.91 -41.83
CA VAL A 13 7.08 33.59 -40.96
C VAL A 13 6.57 32.16 -41.18
N ARG A 14 6.76 31.57 -42.37
CA ARG A 14 6.29 30.20 -42.67
C ARG A 14 7.13 29.09 -42.05
N VAL A 15 8.36 29.38 -41.60
CA VAL A 15 9.24 28.36 -40.98
C VAL A 15 8.93 28.17 -39.49
N GLY A 16 8.35 29.18 -38.82
CA GLY A 16 8.00 29.10 -37.40
C GLY A 16 6.83 28.15 -37.09
N ALA A 17 5.86 28.03 -38.01
CA ALA A 17 4.68 27.18 -37.79
C ALA A 17 4.95 25.67 -38.00
N ALA A 18 5.96 25.32 -38.80
CA ALA A 18 6.27 23.91 -39.10
C ALA A 18 7.04 23.19 -37.98
N LEU A 19 7.76 23.92 -37.12
CA LEU A 19 8.58 23.31 -36.06
C LEU A 19 7.77 22.95 -34.80
N VAL A 20 6.66 23.64 -34.54
CA VAL A 20 5.78 23.37 -33.39
C VAL A 20 5.03 22.03 -33.55
N LEU A 21 4.77 21.60 -34.79
CA LEU A 21 4.14 20.29 -35.06
C LEU A 21 5.13 19.13 -35.05
N ALA A 22 6.44 19.36 -35.27
CA ALA A 22 7.44 18.29 -35.30
C ALA A 22 7.88 17.84 -33.89
N VAL A 23 7.83 18.73 -32.89
CA VAL A 23 8.18 18.38 -31.50
C VAL A 23 7.07 17.56 -30.82
N GLY A 24 5.80 17.75 -31.20
CA GLY A 24 4.69 16.92 -30.72
C GLY A 24 4.70 15.48 -31.26
N ALA A 25 5.28 15.24 -32.44
CA ALA A 25 5.32 13.91 -33.05
C ALA A 25 6.55 13.08 -32.67
N LEU A 26 7.64 13.72 -32.22
CA LEU A 26 8.88 13.03 -31.82
C LEU A 26 8.89 12.58 -30.34
N ALA A 27 7.97 13.09 -29.51
CA ALA A 27 7.83 12.64 -28.12
C ALA A 27 7.06 11.31 -27.97
N SER A 28 6.45 10.79 -29.04
CA SER A 28 5.71 9.51 -29.05
C SER A 28 6.52 8.33 -29.59
N LEU A 29 7.82 8.49 -29.85
CA LEU A 29 8.68 7.45 -30.45
C LEU A 29 9.98 7.17 -29.66
N ALA A 30 10.09 7.62 -28.41
CA ALA A 30 11.33 7.55 -27.65
C ALA A 30 11.20 7.06 -26.20
N LEU A 31 10.23 6.18 -25.89
CA LEU A 31 10.20 5.42 -24.63
C LEU A 31 9.69 3.98 -24.87
N GLU A 32 10.35 3.27 -25.77
CA GLU A 32 10.46 1.81 -25.70
C GLU A 32 11.93 1.50 -25.45
N GLU A 33 12.30 1.32 -24.17
CA GLU A 33 13.54 0.64 -23.82
C GLU A 33 13.19 -0.80 -23.40
N ASP A 34 13.64 -1.71 -24.26
CA ASP A 34 13.77 -3.14 -24.05
C ASP A 34 14.46 -3.49 -22.73
N ALA A 35 13.79 -4.29 -21.91
CA ALA A 35 14.47 -5.07 -20.87
C ALA A 35 15.22 -6.26 -21.53
N PRO A 36 16.48 -6.57 -21.14
CA PRO A 36 17.25 -7.60 -21.81
C PRO A 36 16.84 -9.00 -21.32
N ALA A 37 16.34 -9.81 -22.26
CA ALA A 37 16.27 -11.27 -22.12
C ALA A 37 17.63 -11.90 -22.49
N GLN A 38 18.31 -12.51 -21.52
CA GLN A 38 19.43 -13.41 -21.78
C GLN A 38 18.92 -14.84 -21.94
N GLY A 39 19.09 -15.38 -23.15
CA GLY A 39 18.95 -16.80 -23.44
C GLY A 39 20.29 -17.52 -23.31
N GLY A 40 20.29 -18.66 -22.61
CA GLY A 40 21.36 -19.66 -22.62
C GLY A 40 20.75 -21.05 -22.66
N ARG A 41 20.87 -21.72 -23.82
CA ARG A 41 20.30 -23.03 -24.14
C ARG A 41 21.13 -24.15 -23.51
N ALA A 42 20.49 -25.23 -23.03
CA ALA A 42 20.64 -26.60 -23.58
C ALA A 42 20.18 -27.69 -22.58
N GLY A 43 19.24 -28.52 -23.04
CA GLY A 43 19.21 -29.97 -22.82
C GLY A 43 18.72 -30.49 -21.47
N LEU A 44 17.47 -30.96 -21.41
CA LEU A 44 17.23 -32.40 -21.48
C LEU A 44 15.75 -32.69 -21.73
N GLU A 45 15.55 -33.55 -22.72
CA GLU A 45 14.31 -34.05 -23.25
C GLU A 45 13.80 -35.21 -22.39
N GLN A 46 12.55 -35.16 -21.93
CA GLN A 46 11.74 -36.35 -21.73
C GLN A 46 10.24 -36.01 -21.64
N ALA A 47 9.49 -36.74 -22.44
CA ALA A 47 8.10 -36.51 -22.82
C ALA A 47 7.07 -36.97 -21.77
N ARG A 48 5.83 -36.46 -21.97
CA ARG A 48 4.48 -37.11 -21.90
C ARG A 48 3.44 -36.51 -20.92
N PRO A 49 2.11 -36.68 -21.16
CA PRO A 49 1.25 -35.60 -21.66
C PRO A 49 -0.02 -35.32 -20.81
N GLY A 50 -0.71 -34.22 -21.13
CA GLY A 50 -2.16 -34.05 -20.85
C GLY A 50 -2.50 -32.87 -19.94
N GLY A 51 -2.69 -31.68 -20.52
CA GLY A 51 -3.35 -30.56 -19.86
C GLY A 51 -4.73 -30.33 -20.51
N PRO A 52 -5.81 -30.10 -19.74
CA PRO A 52 -7.11 -29.74 -20.29
C PRO A 52 -7.10 -28.33 -20.87
N SER A 53 -7.95 -28.16 -21.89
CA SER A 53 -8.09 -27.00 -22.77
C SER A 53 -8.57 -25.73 -22.07
N ALA A 54 -8.24 -24.60 -22.71
CA ALA A 54 -8.72 -23.27 -22.41
C ALA A 54 -10.25 -23.17 -22.59
N ASP A 55 -10.97 -23.26 -21.47
CA ASP A 55 -12.31 -22.69 -21.23
C ASP A 55 -12.59 -22.81 -19.72
N GLU A 56 -11.76 -22.18 -18.87
CA GLU A 56 -12.07 -22.09 -17.44
C GLU A 56 -11.60 -20.73 -16.91
N GLN A 57 -12.54 -19.77 -16.90
CA GLN A 57 -12.40 -18.52 -16.16
C GLN A 57 -12.45 -18.84 -14.66
N PRO A 58 -11.60 -18.22 -13.81
CA PRO A 58 -11.66 -18.44 -12.37
C PRO A 58 -12.94 -17.77 -11.84
N THR A 59 -13.97 -18.58 -11.64
CA THR A 59 -15.14 -18.15 -10.86
C THR A 59 -14.75 -18.09 -9.40
N ALA A 60 -15.08 -16.97 -8.73
CA ALA A 60 -14.92 -16.84 -7.30
C ALA A 60 -15.65 -18.01 -6.61
N GLY A 61 -14.87 -18.93 -6.07
CA GLY A 61 -15.39 -20.10 -5.37
C GLY A 61 -16.18 -19.67 -4.13
N PRO A 62 -17.17 -20.48 -3.68
CA PRO A 62 -17.85 -20.24 -2.43
C PRO A 62 -16.85 -20.11 -1.28
N VAL A 63 -17.01 -19.10 -0.43
CA VAL A 63 -16.30 -19.01 0.85
C VAL A 63 -16.65 -20.27 1.65
N GLU A 64 -15.73 -21.24 1.68
CA GLU A 64 -15.86 -22.48 2.44
C GLU A 64 -16.12 -22.10 3.90
N ARG A 65 -17.26 -22.51 4.46
CA ARG A 65 -17.54 -22.31 5.89
C ARG A 65 -16.45 -23.03 6.69
N PRO A 66 -15.92 -22.43 7.77
CA PRO A 66 -14.92 -23.08 8.61
C PRO A 66 -15.40 -24.49 9.02
N ALA A 67 -14.48 -25.46 9.01
CA ALA A 67 -14.75 -26.80 9.52
C ALA A 67 -15.32 -26.73 10.95
N PRO A 68 -16.21 -27.66 11.35
CA PRO A 68 -16.76 -27.68 12.71
C PRO A 68 -15.63 -27.76 13.74
N GLY A 69 -15.57 -26.77 14.64
CA GLY A 69 -14.53 -26.66 15.68
C GLY A 69 -13.53 -25.50 15.51
N LEU A 70 -13.82 -24.56 14.59
CA LEU A 70 -12.97 -23.41 14.30
C LEU A 70 -13.56 -22.06 14.75
N GLU A 71 -14.51 -22.07 15.68
CA GLU A 71 -15.08 -20.84 16.23
C GLU A 71 -14.16 -20.24 17.32
N PRO A 72 -14.02 -18.91 17.39
CA PRO A 72 -13.26 -18.25 18.45
C PRO A 72 -13.77 -18.69 19.84
N GLY A 73 -12.93 -19.44 20.56
CA GLY A 73 -13.28 -19.99 21.88
C GLY A 73 -13.45 -21.50 21.95
N ASP A 74 -13.25 -22.25 20.84
CA ASP A 74 -13.17 -23.72 20.91
C ASP A 74 -12.00 -24.15 21.83
N PRO A 75 -12.24 -24.96 22.88
CA PRO A 75 -11.18 -25.47 23.76
C PRO A 75 -10.03 -26.17 23.02
N ALA A 76 -10.31 -26.88 21.92
CA ALA A 76 -9.30 -27.54 21.10
C ALA A 76 -8.40 -26.52 20.38
N MET A 77 -9.00 -25.45 19.84
CA MET A 77 -8.27 -24.36 19.19
C MET A 77 -7.41 -23.57 20.19
N VAL A 78 -7.95 -23.28 21.38
CA VAL A 78 -7.19 -22.64 22.47
C VAL A 78 -6.02 -23.53 22.92
N ALA A 79 -6.21 -24.84 23.00
CA ALA A 79 -5.14 -25.77 23.34
C ALA A 79 -4.04 -25.86 22.26
N GLN A 80 -4.42 -25.81 20.98
CA GLN A 80 -3.46 -25.70 19.87
C GLN A 80 -2.69 -24.39 19.92
N GLY A 81 -3.39 -23.27 20.10
CA GLY A 81 -2.79 -21.95 20.24
C GLY A 81 -1.80 -21.86 21.40
N ARG A 82 -2.12 -22.50 22.53
CA ARG A 82 -1.20 -22.59 23.67
C ARG A 82 0.11 -23.27 23.30
N ARG A 83 0.09 -24.35 22.53
CA ARG A 83 1.31 -25.06 22.11
C ARG A 83 2.18 -24.15 21.24
N LEU A 84 1.58 -23.56 20.21
CA LEU A 84 2.26 -22.61 19.32
C LEU A 84 2.84 -21.41 20.09
N PHE A 85 2.09 -20.89 21.06
CA PHE A 85 2.49 -19.77 21.89
C PHE A 85 3.70 -20.11 22.78
N VAL A 86 3.70 -21.29 23.39
CA VAL A 86 4.83 -21.75 24.20
C VAL A 86 6.09 -21.87 23.33
N ASP A 87 5.96 -22.40 22.12
CA ASP A 87 7.08 -22.63 21.22
C ASP A 87 7.64 -21.33 20.61
N GLY A 88 6.77 -20.39 20.22
CA GLY A 88 7.17 -19.21 19.43
C GLY A 88 7.14 -17.87 20.16
N CYS A 89 6.40 -17.72 21.26
CA CYS A 89 6.12 -16.41 21.86
C CYS A 89 6.55 -16.30 23.34
N SER A 90 6.63 -17.43 24.04
CA SER A 90 6.83 -17.44 25.50
C SER A 90 8.18 -16.91 25.98
N SER A 91 9.20 -16.93 25.12
CA SER A 91 10.53 -16.37 25.41
C SER A 91 10.47 -14.86 25.64
N CYS A 92 9.58 -14.14 24.97
CA CYS A 92 9.40 -12.69 25.11
C CYS A 92 8.16 -12.34 25.96
N HIS A 93 7.05 -13.07 25.78
CA HIS A 93 5.78 -12.76 26.45
C HIS A 93 5.51 -13.59 27.72
N GLY A 94 6.44 -14.48 28.09
CA GLY A 94 6.31 -15.39 29.23
C GLY A 94 5.35 -16.57 28.93
N PRO A 95 5.48 -17.71 29.64
CA PRO A 95 4.67 -18.90 29.38
C PRO A 95 3.16 -18.71 29.63
N ASP A 96 2.79 -17.71 30.46
CA ASP A 96 1.41 -17.38 30.80
C ASP A 96 0.96 -16.00 30.26
N ALA A 97 1.65 -15.50 29.22
CA ALA A 97 1.36 -14.24 28.53
C ALA A 97 1.44 -12.97 29.41
N ARG A 98 2.17 -13.02 30.54
CA ARG A 98 2.33 -11.90 31.48
C ARG A 98 3.43 -10.90 31.10
N GLY A 99 4.16 -11.18 30.02
CA GLY A 99 5.32 -10.40 29.60
C GLY A 99 6.58 -10.78 30.35
N VAL A 100 7.72 -10.42 29.77
CA VAL A 100 9.04 -10.50 30.37
C VAL A 100 9.67 -9.12 30.28
N ARG A 101 10.06 -8.56 31.44
CA ARG A 101 10.62 -7.21 31.52
C ARG A 101 11.86 -7.09 30.62
N GLY A 102 11.86 -6.08 29.75
CA GLY A 102 12.96 -5.83 28.80
C GLY A 102 13.04 -6.81 27.63
N ARG A 103 12.01 -7.65 27.42
CA ARG A 103 11.90 -8.54 26.25
C ARG A 103 10.57 -8.42 25.53
N GLY A 104 9.46 -8.42 26.26
CA GLY A 104 8.14 -8.38 25.65
C GLY A 104 7.05 -7.97 26.64
N PRO A 105 6.05 -7.21 26.19
CA PRO A 105 4.96 -6.77 27.04
C PRO A 105 4.04 -7.93 27.44
N SER A 106 3.19 -7.67 28.43
CA SER A 106 2.06 -8.54 28.74
C SER A 106 1.09 -8.58 27.57
N LEU A 107 0.64 -9.77 27.19
CA LEU A 107 -0.44 -9.98 26.20
C LEU A 107 -1.79 -10.24 26.87
N ARG A 108 -1.87 -10.14 28.20
CA ARG A 108 -3.16 -10.17 28.90
C ARG A 108 -3.91 -8.86 28.71
N GLY A 109 -5.17 -8.94 28.30
CA GLY A 109 -6.03 -7.78 28.08
C GLY A 109 -5.86 -7.08 26.73
N VAL A 110 -4.93 -7.52 25.87
CA VAL A 110 -4.69 -6.89 24.54
C VAL A 110 -5.79 -7.24 23.52
N GLY A 111 -6.51 -8.34 23.74
CA GLY A 111 -7.63 -8.78 22.92
C GLY A 111 -7.26 -9.57 21.68
N ALA A 112 -8.30 -10.07 21.00
CA ALA A 112 -8.17 -10.82 19.75
C ALA A 112 -7.71 -9.91 18.60
N ALA A 113 -8.17 -8.65 18.56
CA ALA A 113 -7.79 -7.67 17.53
C ALA A 113 -6.28 -7.43 17.48
N ALA A 114 -5.62 -7.30 18.64
CA ALA A 114 -4.17 -7.10 18.68
C ALA A 114 -3.43 -8.34 18.16
N ALA A 115 -3.84 -9.53 18.60
CA ALA A 115 -3.20 -10.77 18.15
C ALA A 115 -3.38 -10.98 16.65
N ASP A 116 -4.59 -10.77 16.12
CA ASP A 116 -4.88 -10.95 14.70
C ASP A 116 -4.19 -9.90 13.84
N PHE A 117 -4.17 -8.63 14.24
CA PHE A 117 -3.40 -7.58 13.56
C PHE A 117 -1.91 -7.91 13.44
N TYR A 118 -1.25 -8.21 14.57
CA TYR A 118 0.20 -8.41 14.60
C TYR A 118 0.63 -9.70 13.89
N LEU A 119 -0.09 -10.82 14.09
CA LEU A 119 0.18 -12.09 13.40
C LEU A 119 -0.28 -12.04 11.94
N GLY A 120 -1.40 -11.38 11.68
CA GLY A 120 -2.04 -11.25 10.39
C GLY A 120 -1.17 -10.51 9.38
N THR A 121 -0.59 -9.41 9.85
CA THR A 121 0.32 -8.55 9.08
C THR A 121 1.80 -8.96 9.16
N GLY A 122 2.10 -10.05 9.89
CA GLY A 122 3.45 -10.57 10.08
C GLY A 122 4.39 -9.64 10.85
N ARG A 123 3.85 -8.65 11.56
CA ARG A 123 4.61 -7.76 12.45
C ARG A 123 5.07 -8.46 13.74
N MET A 124 4.44 -9.60 14.05
CA MET A 124 4.90 -10.55 15.04
C MET A 124 4.97 -11.95 14.44
N PRO A 125 5.95 -12.77 14.85
CA PRO A 125 7.01 -12.47 15.82
C PRO A 125 8.08 -11.52 15.24
N ILE A 126 8.61 -10.64 16.10
CA ILE A 126 9.75 -9.76 15.80
C ILE A 126 11.02 -10.35 16.40
N ASP A 127 12.17 -10.13 15.75
CA ASP A 127 13.47 -10.65 16.19
C ASP A 127 14.05 -9.83 17.35
N ASP A 128 14.07 -8.50 17.23
CA ASP A 128 14.53 -7.57 18.26
C ASP A 128 13.35 -6.71 18.78
N PRO A 129 13.05 -6.70 20.08
CA PRO A 129 11.97 -5.89 20.64
C PRO A 129 12.19 -4.37 20.56
N ASP A 130 13.42 -3.91 20.32
CA ASP A 130 13.73 -2.48 20.15
C ASP A 130 13.51 -2.01 18.69
N ASP A 131 13.28 -2.92 17.76
CA ASP A 131 12.98 -2.61 16.36
C ASP A 131 11.50 -2.23 16.15
N GLU A 132 11.26 -1.40 15.13
CA GLU A 132 9.90 -1.11 14.67
C GLU A 132 9.27 -2.36 14.03
N PRO A 133 8.03 -2.74 14.39
CA PRO A 133 7.32 -3.85 13.74
C PRO A 133 6.88 -3.49 12.32
N ILE A 134 7.70 -3.87 11.34
CA ILE A 134 7.40 -3.70 9.91
C ILE A 134 6.58 -4.88 9.38
N ARG A 135 5.71 -4.64 8.39
CA ARG A 135 4.92 -5.68 7.72
C ARG A 135 5.84 -6.73 7.11
N ALA A 136 5.54 -8.00 7.34
CA ALA A 136 6.27 -9.13 6.78
C ALA A 136 5.34 -10.31 6.50
N LYS A 137 5.89 -11.38 5.94
CA LYS A 137 5.15 -12.64 5.81
C LYS A 137 5.09 -13.33 7.17
N SER A 138 3.88 -13.60 7.65
CA SER A 138 3.67 -14.42 8.84
C SER A 138 4.34 -15.80 8.69
N PRO A 139 5.11 -16.27 9.69
CA PRO A 139 5.63 -17.64 9.71
C PRO A 139 4.53 -18.66 10.02
N TYR A 140 3.37 -18.21 10.49
CA TYR A 140 2.21 -19.03 10.80
C TYR A 140 1.20 -19.02 9.66
N ASP A 141 0.65 -20.19 9.34
CA ASP A 141 -0.46 -20.33 8.40
C ASP A 141 -1.79 -19.78 9.00
N PRO A 142 -2.85 -19.62 8.19
CA PRO A 142 -4.11 -19.07 8.67
C PRO A 142 -4.76 -19.84 9.83
N GLU A 143 -4.61 -21.16 9.90
CA GLU A 143 -5.18 -21.97 10.99
C GLU A 143 -4.39 -21.77 12.28
N GLN A 144 -3.05 -21.80 12.19
CA GLN A 144 -2.15 -21.53 13.30
C GLN A 144 -2.35 -20.13 13.89
N ARG A 145 -2.53 -19.11 13.03
CA ARG A 145 -2.85 -17.74 13.48
C ARG A 145 -4.17 -17.71 14.24
N ARG A 146 -5.25 -18.30 13.71
CA ARG A 146 -6.55 -18.37 14.42
C ARG A 146 -6.42 -19.04 15.77
N ALA A 147 -5.64 -20.12 15.87
CA ALA A 147 -5.37 -20.80 17.13
C ALA A 147 -4.63 -19.89 18.14
N LEU A 148 -3.58 -19.20 17.70
CA LEU A 148 -2.84 -18.22 18.52
C LEU A 148 -3.76 -17.07 18.97
N VAL A 149 -4.57 -16.53 18.08
CA VAL A 149 -5.55 -15.46 18.38
C VAL A 149 -6.55 -15.93 19.43
N ALA A 150 -7.13 -17.13 19.27
CA ALA A 150 -8.04 -17.71 20.25
C ALA A 150 -7.38 -17.91 21.62
N TYR A 151 -6.11 -18.32 21.64
CA TYR A 151 -5.34 -18.45 22.88
C TYR A 151 -5.12 -17.08 23.55
N VAL A 152 -4.74 -16.04 22.82
CA VAL A 152 -4.55 -14.70 23.39
C VAL A 152 -5.89 -14.10 23.87
N ALA A 153 -6.96 -14.31 23.11
CA ALA A 153 -8.30 -13.80 23.41
C ALA A 153 -8.84 -14.28 24.77
N GLN A 154 -8.42 -15.46 25.26
CA GLN A 154 -8.84 -15.97 26.57
C GLN A 154 -8.43 -15.04 27.74
N PHE A 155 -7.43 -14.18 27.53
CA PHE A 155 -6.96 -13.25 28.54
C PHE A 155 -7.70 -11.91 28.54
N GLY A 156 -8.76 -11.77 27.75
CA GLY A 156 -9.58 -10.57 27.63
C GLY A 156 -8.98 -9.49 26.72
N GLY A 157 -9.74 -8.42 26.55
CA GLY A 157 -9.46 -7.32 25.62
C GLY A 157 -10.46 -7.24 24.48
N PRO A 158 -10.27 -6.32 23.52
CA PRO A 158 -11.21 -6.11 22.42
C PRO A 158 -11.30 -7.30 21.45
N PRO A 159 -12.49 -7.60 20.91
CA PRO A 159 -12.65 -8.55 19.83
C PRO A 159 -12.11 -7.97 18.51
N ILE A 160 -11.93 -8.83 17.50
CA ILE A 160 -11.67 -8.38 16.13
C ILE A 160 -12.85 -7.51 15.65
N PRO A 161 -12.64 -6.24 15.28
CA PRO A 161 -13.68 -5.38 14.75
C PRO A 161 -14.15 -5.92 13.40
N LYS A 162 -15.45 -5.80 13.15
CA LYS A 162 -16.03 -6.10 11.84
C LYS A 162 -16.36 -4.78 11.18
N VAL A 163 -15.98 -4.61 9.92
CA VAL A 163 -16.30 -3.41 9.14
C VAL A 163 -16.86 -3.80 7.78
N ASP A 164 -17.68 -2.93 7.23
CA ASP A 164 -18.23 -3.07 5.89
C ASP A 164 -18.09 -1.73 5.15
N PRO A 165 -17.03 -1.56 4.33
CA PRO A 165 -16.79 -0.34 3.57
C PRO A 165 -17.97 0.11 2.70
N ALA A 166 -18.83 -0.82 2.26
CA ALA A 166 -20.00 -0.50 1.44
C ALA A 166 -21.14 0.17 2.23
N LYS A 167 -21.12 0.06 3.56
CA LYS A 167 -22.04 0.76 4.48
C LYS A 167 -21.50 2.12 4.92
N GLY A 168 -20.24 2.41 4.65
CA GLY A 168 -19.58 3.67 4.96
C GLY A 168 -20.07 4.84 4.10
N THR A 169 -19.84 6.05 4.56
CA THR A 169 -20.05 7.29 3.81
C THR A 169 -18.71 7.90 3.45
N LEU A 170 -18.35 7.92 2.15
CA LEU A 170 -17.03 8.35 1.69
C LEU A 170 -16.62 9.75 2.18
N SER A 171 -17.55 10.72 2.14
CA SER A 171 -17.27 12.09 2.60
C SER A 171 -17.03 12.16 4.10
N GLN A 172 -17.75 11.36 4.89
CA GLN A 172 -17.54 11.24 6.34
C GLN A 172 -16.19 10.57 6.62
N GLY A 173 -15.84 9.53 5.86
CA GLY A 173 -14.55 8.87 5.94
C GLY A 173 -13.37 9.80 5.65
N LEU A 174 -13.49 10.63 4.61
CA LEU A 174 -12.50 11.67 4.29
C LEU A 174 -12.32 12.66 5.45
N GLU A 175 -13.42 13.15 6.03
CA GLU A 175 -13.39 14.08 7.16
C GLU A 175 -12.68 13.45 8.37
N LEU A 176 -13.15 12.29 8.83
CA LEU A 176 -12.59 11.57 9.96
C LEU A 176 -11.11 11.20 9.75
N PHE A 177 -10.77 10.71 8.55
CA PHE A 177 -9.39 10.35 8.25
C PHE A 177 -8.48 11.60 8.21
N THR A 178 -8.96 12.71 7.67
CA THR A 178 -8.20 13.97 7.65
C THR A 178 -7.94 14.50 9.05
N GLU A 179 -8.94 14.43 9.93
CA GLU A 179 -8.86 14.92 11.31
C GLU A 179 -7.98 14.04 12.20
N HIS A 180 -8.02 12.72 12.03
CA HIS A 180 -7.40 11.78 12.98
C HIS A 180 -6.17 11.04 12.45
N CYS A 181 -6.04 10.84 11.13
CA CYS A 181 -5.07 9.90 10.55
C CYS A 181 -4.07 10.57 9.59
N ALA A 182 -4.51 11.58 8.82
CA ALA A 182 -3.75 12.14 7.71
C ALA A 182 -2.48 12.89 8.15
N SER A 183 -2.38 13.32 9.41
CA SER A 183 -1.18 13.93 9.96
C SER A 183 0.04 13.00 9.92
N CYS A 184 -0.19 11.68 9.99
CA CYS A 184 0.84 10.66 9.91
C CYS A 184 0.82 9.91 8.58
N HIS A 185 -0.37 9.46 8.13
CA HIS A 185 -0.51 8.59 6.96
C HIS A 185 -0.64 9.35 5.63
N GLN A 186 -0.64 10.68 5.65
CA GLN A 186 -1.00 11.57 4.54
C GLN A 186 -2.44 11.37 4.09
N VAL A 187 -3.05 12.38 3.45
CA VAL A 187 -4.47 12.34 3.05
C VAL A 187 -4.77 11.13 2.15
N ALA A 188 -3.87 10.79 1.23
CA ALA A 188 -4.03 9.64 0.33
C ALA A 188 -3.61 8.29 0.96
N GLY A 189 -3.33 8.22 2.27
CA GLY A 189 -2.94 6.97 2.93
C GLY A 189 -1.59 6.41 2.46
N ARG A 190 -0.69 7.27 1.97
CA ARG A 190 0.60 6.87 1.39
C ARG A 190 1.71 6.61 2.41
N GLY A 191 1.39 6.77 3.70
CA GLY A 191 2.35 6.63 4.78
C GLY A 191 3.22 7.87 4.93
N GLY A 192 4.36 7.72 5.60
CA GLY A 192 5.19 8.87 5.95
C GLY A 192 6.37 8.50 6.83
N MET A 193 7.06 9.53 7.31
CA MET A 193 8.22 9.39 8.19
C MET A 193 8.02 10.26 9.43
N LEU A 194 8.17 9.66 10.61
CA LEU A 194 8.19 10.33 11.90
C LEU A 194 9.56 10.15 12.54
N THR A 195 9.89 10.96 13.54
CA THR A 195 11.12 10.79 14.30
C THR A 195 11.08 9.45 15.06
N GLY A 196 11.83 8.46 14.58
CA GLY A 196 11.90 7.13 15.19
C GLY A 196 10.85 6.11 14.71
N ALA A 197 10.10 6.43 13.64
CA ALA A 197 9.15 5.48 13.04
C ALA A 197 8.91 5.75 11.55
N VAL A 198 8.70 4.67 10.80
CA VAL A 198 8.21 4.70 9.42
C VAL A 198 6.71 4.47 9.44
N VAL A 199 5.94 5.48 9.05
CA VAL A 199 4.49 5.34 8.99
C VAL A 199 4.14 4.53 7.74
N PRO A 200 3.42 3.39 7.88
CA PRO A 200 3.16 2.52 6.75
C PRO A 200 2.16 3.12 5.77
N ASP A 201 2.38 2.79 4.49
CA ASP A 201 1.40 2.95 3.43
C ASP A 201 0.20 2.00 3.63
N LEU A 202 -0.99 2.48 3.33
CA LEU A 202 -2.25 1.77 3.57
C LEU A 202 -2.79 1.04 2.34
N GLN A 203 -2.14 1.13 1.17
CA GLN A 203 -2.75 0.65 -0.08
C GLN A 203 -2.91 -0.88 -0.12
N GLU A 204 -2.10 -1.62 0.64
CA GLU A 204 -2.18 -3.08 0.76
C GLU A 204 -2.90 -3.55 2.05
N SER A 205 -3.62 -2.65 2.73
CA SER A 205 -4.30 -2.98 3.99
C SER A 205 -5.75 -3.37 3.73
N GLU A 206 -6.16 -4.53 4.22
CA GLU A 206 -7.58 -4.93 4.19
C GLU A 206 -8.41 -4.05 5.13
N PRO A 207 -9.70 -3.81 4.84
CA PRO A 207 -10.58 -2.99 5.66
C PRO A 207 -10.58 -3.39 7.15
N GLU A 208 -10.64 -4.69 7.44
CA GLU A 208 -10.60 -5.21 8.80
C GLU A 208 -9.27 -4.90 9.48
N THR A 209 -8.14 -5.04 8.78
CA THR A 209 -6.81 -4.70 9.31
C THR A 209 -6.69 -3.21 9.64
N VAL A 210 -7.34 -2.34 8.88
CA VAL A 210 -7.42 -0.89 9.19
C VAL A 210 -8.19 -0.68 10.48
N ALA A 211 -9.36 -1.31 10.64
CA ALA A 211 -10.17 -1.19 11.84
C ALA A 211 -9.44 -1.76 13.08
N GLU A 212 -8.71 -2.86 12.92
CA GLU A 212 -7.86 -3.40 13.97
C GLU A 212 -6.73 -2.44 14.35
N ALA A 213 -6.08 -1.79 13.38
CA ALA A 213 -5.04 -0.81 13.67
C ALA A 213 -5.59 0.36 14.49
N ILE A 214 -6.79 0.85 14.17
CA ILE A 214 -7.51 1.90 14.91
C ILE A 214 -7.80 1.46 16.36
N GLU A 215 -8.26 0.22 16.53
CA GLU A 215 -8.56 -0.36 17.84
C GLU A 215 -7.28 -0.62 18.67
N VAL A 216 -6.22 -1.11 18.04
CA VAL A 216 -5.01 -1.59 18.71
C VAL A 216 -4.04 -0.45 19.02
N GLY A 217 -3.89 0.50 18.09
CA GLY A 217 -2.84 1.53 18.14
C GLY A 217 -1.43 0.92 18.06
N PRO A 218 -1.02 0.37 16.91
CA PRO A 218 0.25 -0.32 16.78
C PRO A 218 1.48 0.61 16.85
N TYR A 219 2.50 0.18 17.59
CA TYR A 219 3.79 0.88 17.73
C TYR A 219 3.61 2.32 18.25
N LEU A 220 3.89 3.35 17.44
CA LEU A 220 3.67 4.76 17.81
C LEU A 220 2.28 5.29 17.45
N MET A 221 1.45 4.52 16.74
CA MET A 221 0.08 4.92 16.43
C MET A 221 -0.77 4.91 17.72
N PRO A 222 -1.45 6.02 18.08
CA PRO A 222 -2.36 6.01 19.21
C PRO A 222 -3.54 5.05 18.96
N ASN A 223 -4.09 4.49 20.03
CA ASN A 223 -5.32 3.70 19.93
C ASN A 223 -6.54 4.63 20.03
N PHE A 224 -7.57 4.34 19.24
CA PHE A 224 -8.80 5.12 19.14
C PHE A 224 -10.02 4.33 19.65
N ARG A 225 -9.80 3.41 20.59
CA ARG A 225 -10.84 2.53 21.15
C ARG A 225 -12.04 3.33 21.64
N GLY A 226 -13.21 2.99 21.11
CA GLY A 226 -14.48 3.62 21.50
C GLY A 226 -14.63 5.09 21.11
N GLN A 227 -13.73 5.64 20.28
CA GLN A 227 -13.86 7.00 19.76
C GLN A 227 -14.77 7.08 18.53
N PHE A 228 -14.88 5.98 17.79
CA PHE A 228 -15.69 5.87 16.58
C PHE A 228 -16.81 4.86 16.77
N ASP A 229 -18.01 5.19 16.30
CA ASP A 229 -19.09 4.23 16.16
C ASP A 229 -18.89 3.33 14.93
N GLN A 230 -19.76 2.32 14.76
CA GLN A 230 -19.63 1.37 13.65
C GLN A 230 -19.72 2.04 12.27
N LYS A 231 -20.58 3.04 12.12
CA LYS A 231 -20.77 3.72 10.84
C LYS A 231 -19.56 4.60 10.51
N GLU A 232 -18.96 5.21 11.52
CA GLU A 232 -17.72 5.98 11.39
C GLU A 232 -16.55 5.07 11.00
N LEU A 233 -16.42 3.89 11.63
CA LEU A 233 -15.42 2.89 11.24
C LEU A 233 -15.62 2.39 9.81
N ASP A 234 -16.85 2.05 9.42
CA ASP A 234 -17.20 1.66 8.05
C ASP A 234 -16.85 2.79 7.06
N SER A 235 -17.05 4.05 7.45
CA SER A 235 -16.74 5.23 6.62
C SER A 235 -15.23 5.44 6.47
N ILE A 236 -14.44 5.30 7.55
CA ILE A 236 -12.98 5.38 7.49
C ILE A 236 -12.43 4.26 6.59
N ALA A 237 -12.91 3.03 6.76
CA ALA A 237 -12.52 1.90 5.92
C ALA A 237 -12.90 2.13 4.43
N SER A 238 -14.10 2.65 4.18
CA SER A 238 -14.55 3.07 2.84
C SER A 238 -13.62 4.11 2.20
N TYR A 239 -13.16 5.09 2.98
CA TYR A 239 -12.24 6.11 2.50
C TYR A 239 -10.84 5.53 2.21
N VAL A 240 -10.30 4.70 3.09
CA VAL A 240 -9.01 4.05 2.84
C VAL A 240 -9.08 3.17 1.59
N GLU A 241 -10.16 2.42 1.39
CA GLU A 241 -10.39 1.63 0.18
C GLU A 241 -10.42 2.52 -1.07
N TYR A 242 -11.11 3.66 -0.99
CA TYR A 242 -11.16 4.64 -2.07
C TYR A 242 -9.76 5.20 -2.43
N THR A 243 -8.86 5.38 -1.45
CA THR A 243 -7.51 5.88 -1.72
C THR A 243 -6.64 4.93 -2.56
N LYS A 244 -6.98 3.62 -2.60
CA LYS A 244 -6.27 2.60 -3.39
C LYS A 244 -6.40 2.79 -4.90
N GLU A 245 -7.51 3.35 -5.34
CA GLU A 245 -7.85 3.55 -6.76
C GLU A 245 -8.26 5.01 -7.02
N LEU A 246 -7.40 5.95 -6.63
CA LEU A 246 -7.62 7.37 -6.92
C LEU A 246 -7.60 7.63 -8.43
N GLU A 247 -8.66 8.28 -8.92
CA GLU A 247 -8.69 8.81 -10.28
C GLU A 247 -7.81 10.08 -10.37
N ASP A 248 -6.72 10.03 -11.13
CA ASP A 248 -5.82 11.17 -11.35
C ASP A 248 -6.46 12.22 -12.30
N ARG A 249 -7.45 12.95 -11.78
CA ARG A 249 -8.15 14.02 -12.51
C ARG A 249 -7.22 15.24 -12.69
N GLY A 250 -6.43 15.22 -13.76
CA GLY A 250 -5.50 16.31 -14.07
C GLY A 250 -4.19 15.88 -14.73
N GLY A 251 -3.98 14.57 -14.94
CA GLY A 251 -2.79 14.06 -15.59
C GLY A 251 -2.18 12.92 -14.78
N TRP A 252 -0.86 12.94 -14.61
CA TRP A 252 -0.14 11.88 -13.93
C TRP A 252 -0.05 12.16 -12.42
N GLY A 253 -0.58 11.29 -11.56
CA GLY A 253 -0.61 11.49 -10.10
C GLY A 253 0.72 11.23 -9.37
N ILE A 254 1.74 10.67 -10.05
CA ILE A 254 3.09 10.44 -9.48
C ILE A 254 3.03 9.78 -8.09
N GLY A 255 2.16 8.77 -7.96
CA GLY A 255 1.98 8.01 -6.72
C GLY A 255 1.29 8.77 -5.58
N ASN A 256 0.71 9.94 -5.84
CA ASN A 256 -0.09 10.75 -4.90
C ASN A 256 0.66 11.07 -3.58
N ILE A 257 1.99 11.23 -3.66
CA ILE A 257 2.90 11.46 -2.52
C ILE A 257 2.92 12.96 -2.12
N GLY A 258 2.39 13.84 -2.97
CA GLY A 258 2.17 15.24 -2.68
C GLY A 258 3.16 16.21 -3.36
N PRO A 259 3.16 17.49 -2.93
CA PRO A 259 3.66 18.59 -3.75
C PRO A 259 5.18 18.62 -3.93
N VAL A 260 5.93 17.96 -3.05
CA VAL A 260 7.41 17.98 -3.10
C VAL A 260 7.93 17.07 -4.25
N PRO A 261 7.61 15.76 -4.30
CA PRO A 261 7.95 14.93 -5.46
C PRO A 261 7.37 15.45 -6.77
N GLU A 262 6.10 15.88 -6.76
CA GLU A 262 5.43 16.45 -7.94
C GLU A 262 6.16 17.72 -8.42
N GLY A 263 6.56 18.60 -7.51
CA GLY A 263 7.34 19.80 -7.81
C GLY A 263 8.72 19.49 -8.37
N MET A 264 9.40 18.45 -7.86
CA MET A 264 10.69 17.99 -8.39
C MET A 264 10.56 17.49 -9.83
N VAL A 265 9.55 16.66 -10.11
CA VAL A 265 9.27 16.15 -11.46
C VAL A 265 8.90 17.30 -12.40
N ALA A 266 8.00 18.18 -11.96
CA ALA A 266 7.62 19.36 -12.73
C ALA A 266 8.82 20.26 -13.04
N TRP A 267 9.69 20.51 -12.06
CA TRP A 267 10.89 21.34 -12.23
C TRP A 267 11.90 20.70 -13.18
N LEU A 268 12.16 19.39 -13.08
CA LEU A 268 13.08 18.69 -13.97
C LEU A 268 12.58 18.65 -15.41
N LEU A 269 11.29 18.35 -15.61
CA LEU A 269 10.69 18.29 -16.95
C LEU A 269 10.56 19.69 -17.56
N ALA A 270 10.01 20.65 -16.82
CA ALA A 270 9.84 22.02 -17.32
C ALA A 270 11.20 22.72 -17.50
N GLY A 271 12.13 22.55 -16.56
CA GLY A 271 13.48 23.08 -16.64
C GLY A 271 14.25 22.49 -17.82
N GLY A 272 14.18 21.16 -18.01
CA GLY A 272 14.77 20.49 -19.16
C GLY A 272 14.20 21.00 -20.50
N ALA A 273 12.87 21.09 -20.61
CA ALA A 273 12.19 21.61 -21.79
C ALA A 273 12.53 23.08 -22.07
N LEU A 274 12.64 23.90 -21.03
CA LEU A 274 13.04 25.31 -21.13
C LEU A 274 14.48 25.43 -21.65
N LEU A 275 15.43 24.70 -21.07
CA LEU A 275 16.83 24.70 -21.51
C LEU A 275 16.98 24.20 -22.94
N LEU A 276 16.22 23.17 -23.34
CA LEU A 276 16.17 22.68 -24.71
C LEU A 276 15.68 23.76 -25.67
N THR A 277 14.60 24.46 -25.30
CA THR A 277 14.02 25.53 -26.11
C THR A 277 14.98 26.71 -26.27
N ILE A 278 15.65 27.12 -25.18
CA ILE A 278 16.70 28.15 -25.21
C ILE A 278 17.82 27.72 -26.15
N ARG A 279 18.25 26.45 -26.10
CA ARG A 279 19.32 25.94 -26.96
C ARG A 279 18.93 25.86 -28.45
N LEU A 280 17.65 25.62 -28.76
CA LEU A 280 17.14 25.56 -30.13
C LEU A 280 16.96 26.95 -30.74
N ILE A 281 16.55 27.94 -29.95
CA ILE A 281 16.30 29.31 -30.43
C ILE A 281 17.58 30.17 -30.38
N GLY A 282 18.40 29.96 -29.35
CA GLY A 282 19.60 30.74 -29.08
C GLY A 282 20.70 30.49 -30.11
N LYS A 283 21.32 31.56 -30.61
CA LYS A 283 22.54 31.48 -31.40
C LYS A 283 23.74 31.53 -30.47
N ARG A 284 24.70 30.62 -30.66
CA ARG A 284 25.99 30.72 -29.96
C ARG A 284 26.81 31.83 -30.58
N THR A 285 27.42 32.66 -29.74
CA THR A 285 28.45 33.60 -30.18
C THR A 285 29.61 32.77 -30.76
N PRO A 286 30.05 33.05 -32.00
CA PRO A 286 31.26 32.43 -32.52
C PRO A 286 32.42 32.81 -31.60
N THR A 287 33.07 31.80 -31.01
CA THR A 287 34.37 31.95 -30.34
C THR A 287 35.46 32.22 -31.37
#